data_AF-A0A0F9NNZ0-F1
#
_entry.id   AF-A0A0F9NNZ0-F1
#
_cell.length_a   1.000
_cell.length_b   1.000
_cell.length_c   1.000
_cell.angle_alpha   90.00
_cell.angle_beta   90.00
_cell.angle_gamma   90.00
#
_symmetry.space_group_name_H-M   'P 1'
#
loop_
_entity.id
_entity.type
_entity.pdbx_description
1 polymer ?
#
loop_
_entity_poly.entity_id
_entity_poly.type
_entity_poly.pdbx_seq_one_letter_code
_entity_poly.pdbx_strand_id
1 'polypeptide(L)'
;MTKTTAIARNKPSVPARWLSSYNLLKGRCLDFGSGRGMDADFYNMKKYDPHWEPKIPGGLYDTITCTYVLNVVPIQERRNILQNVSKLLVNNGSAYFAVRRDIPKIGKPGRNCYQYYVILEYPYLCIKETSSYAIYELRKNNGKNSDTEVKS
;
A
#
# COMPACT_ATOMS: atom_id res chain seq x y z
N MET A 1 -2.25 -15.71 -18.45
CA MET A 1 -0.80 -15.47 -18.27
C MET A 1 -0.53 -15.13 -16.82
N THR A 2 0.28 -15.93 -16.13
CA THR A 2 0.57 -15.81 -14.70
C THR A 2 1.72 -14.81 -14.47
N LYS A 3 1.40 -13.55 -14.13
CA LYS A 3 2.38 -12.51 -13.79
C LYS A 3 2.78 -12.61 -12.31
N THR A 4 3.76 -13.46 -11.98
CA THR A 4 4.30 -13.50 -10.60
C THR A 4 5.52 -12.58 -10.49
N THR A 5 5.41 -11.46 -9.77
CA THR A 5 6.53 -10.52 -9.52
C THR A 5 7.13 -10.69 -8.12
N ALA A 6 6.49 -11.45 -7.25
CA ALA A 6 6.94 -11.68 -5.88
C ALA A 6 8.23 -12.50 -5.87
N ILE A 7 9.26 -11.99 -5.18
CA ILE A 7 10.51 -12.70 -4.87
C ILE A 7 10.37 -13.24 -3.44
N ALA A 8 10.70 -14.51 -3.20
CA ALA A 8 10.76 -15.05 -1.85
C ALA A 8 11.90 -14.37 -1.07
N ARG A 9 11.63 -13.90 0.14
CA ARG A 9 12.59 -13.14 0.96
C ARG A 9 12.70 -13.78 2.33
N ASN A 10 13.88 -13.69 2.93
CA ASN A 10 14.13 -14.19 4.30
C ASN A 10 14.02 -13.09 5.36
N LYS A 11 13.80 -11.83 4.94
CA LYS A 11 13.73 -10.66 5.83
C LYS A 11 12.66 -9.67 5.38
N PRO A 12 11.98 -9.00 6.33
CA PRO A 12 11.01 -7.94 6.06
C PRO A 12 11.53 -6.86 5.14
N SER A 13 10.64 -6.28 4.35
CA SER A 13 10.98 -5.20 3.42
C SER A 13 11.54 -4.02 4.18
N VAL A 14 12.45 -3.28 3.54
CA VAL A 14 13.00 -2.07 4.13
C VAL A 14 11.87 -1.11 4.55
N PRO A 15 10.80 -0.88 3.74
CA PRO A 15 9.66 -0.11 4.18
C PRO A 15 8.92 -0.70 5.40
N ALA A 16 8.64 -2.01 5.42
CA ALA A 16 7.94 -2.63 6.55
C ALA A 16 8.75 -2.54 7.85
N ARG A 17 10.08 -2.72 7.79
CA ARG A 17 10.98 -2.49 8.94
C ARG A 17 10.94 -1.07 9.45
N TRP A 18 10.94 -0.10 8.54
CA TRP A 18 10.84 1.30 8.90
C TRP A 18 9.48 1.63 9.54
N LEU A 19 8.36 1.16 8.97
CA LEU A 19 7.04 1.34 9.57
C LEU A 19 6.96 0.74 10.98
N SER A 20 7.51 -0.46 11.16
CA SER A 20 7.58 -1.12 12.46
C SER A 20 8.44 -0.33 13.47
N SER A 21 9.62 0.16 13.06
CA SER A 21 10.51 0.90 13.98
C SER A 21 9.94 2.25 14.43
N TYR A 22 9.03 2.84 13.65
CA TYR A 22 8.28 4.06 14.02
C TYR A 22 6.93 3.74 14.68
N ASN A 23 6.69 2.48 15.05
CA ASN A 23 5.46 2.02 15.67
C ASN A 23 4.20 2.37 14.86
N LEU A 24 4.26 2.30 13.52
CA LEU A 24 3.14 2.65 12.64
C LEU A 24 2.25 1.45 12.28
N LEU A 25 2.71 0.23 12.53
CA LEU A 25 1.93 -1.00 12.36
C LEU A 25 1.09 -1.26 13.61
N LYS A 26 -0.06 -0.59 13.73
CA LYS A 26 -0.92 -0.65 14.92
C LYS A 26 -2.25 -1.34 14.65
N GLY A 27 -2.78 -2.01 15.67
CA GLY A 27 -4.10 -2.65 15.63
C GLY A 27 -4.16 -3.80 14.64
N ARG A 28 -5.34 -4.00 14.03
CA ARG A 28 -5.55 -5.02 13.01
C ARG A 28 -4.93 -4.58 11.70
N CYS A 29 -3.89 -5.31 11.29
CA CYS A 29 -3.08 -4.99 10.12
C CYS A 29 -3.40 -5.87 8.91
N LEU A 30 -3.35 -5.30 7.70
CA LEU A 30 -3.40 -6.03 6.41
C LEU A 30 -2.19 -5.65 5.54
N ASP A 31 -1.52 -6.64 4.97
CA ASP A 31 -0.56 -6.47 3.89
C ASP A 31 -1.25 -6.72 2.54
N PHE A 32 -1.54 -5.63 1.82
CA PHE A 32 -2.26 -5.64 0.55
C PHE A 32 -1.28 -5.79 -0.61
N GLY A 33 -1.44 -6.88 -1.38
CA GLY A 33 -0.47 -7.31 -2.39
C GLY A 33 0.79 -7.89 -1.76
N SER A 34 0.61 -8.71 -0.73
CA SER A 34 1.68 -9.31 0.08
C SER A 34 2.62 -10.25 -0.69
N GLY A 35 2.29 -10.62 -1.94
CA GLY A 35 3.03 -11.60 -2.71
C GLY A 35 3.08 -12.93 -1.95
N ARG A 36 4.29 -13.42 -1.65
CA ARG A 36 4.48 -14.63 -0.86
C ARG A 36 4.28 -14.45 0.66
N GLY A 37 3.81 -13.29 1.12
CA GLY A 37 3.34 -13.10 2.50
C GLY A 37 4.39 -12.73 3.54
N MET A 38 5.65 -12.52 3.16
CA MET A 38 6.74 -12.42 4.15
C MET A 38 6.62 -11.22 5.12
N ASP A 39 6.24 -10.03 4.66
CA ASP A 39 6.07 -8.87 5.57
C ASP A 39 4.91 -9.15 6.54
N ALA A 40 3.81 -9.69 6.04
CA ALA A 40 2.66 -10.07 6.85
C ALA A 40 2.96 -11.18 7.87
N ASP A 41 3.67 -12.23 7.46
CA ASP A 41 4.01 -13.34 8.34
C ASP A 41 4.93 -12.88 9.47
N PHE A 42 5.90 -12.02 9.15
CA PHE A 42 6.83 -11.50 10.15
C PHE A 42 6.14 -10.56 11.16
N TYR A 43 5.22 -9.71 10.71
CA TYR A 43 4.53 -8.73 11.57
C TYR A 43 3.14 -9.18 12.03
N ASN A 44 2.79 -10.46 11.86
CA ASN A 44 1.50 -11.04 12.22
C ASN A 44 0.30 -10.27 11.64
N MET A 45 0.38 -9.89 10.36
CA MET A 45 -0.67 -9.17 9.64
C MET A 45 -1.55 -10.14 8.85
N LYS A 46 -2.76 -9.70 8.50
CA LYS A 46 -3.56 -10.37 7.48
C LYS A 46 -2.91 -10.20 6.10
N LYS A 47 -3.15 -11.17 5.21
CA LYS A 47 -2.58 -11.21 3.87
C LYS A 47 -3.67 -11.06 2.82
N TYR A 48 -3.36 -10.33 1.76
CA TYR A 48 -4.08 -10.40 0.51
C TYR A 48 -3.09 -10.30 -0.64
N ASP A 49 -3.26 -11.14 -1.65
CA ASP A 49 -2.56 -11.05 -2.92
C ASP A 49 -3.40 -11.75 -4.01
N PRO A 50 -3.67 -11.12 -5.17
CA PRO A 50 -4.52 -11.73 -6.20
C PRO A 50 -4.02 -13.10 -6.71
N HIS A 51 -2.74 -13.41 -6.55
CA HIS A 51 -2.14 -14.66 -7.02
C HIS A 51 -1.87 -15.67 -5.91
N TRP A 52 -1.42 -15.20 -4.74
CA TRP A 52 -0.99 -16.09 -3.65
C TRP A 52 -2.04 -16.22 -2.52
N GLU A 53 -2.85 -15.19 -2.28
CA GLU A 53 -3.84 -15.16 -1.21
C GLU A 53 -5.08 -14.35 -1.68
N PRO A 54 -5.88 -14.89 -2.61
CA PRO A 54 -6.86 -14.10 -3.36
C PRO A 54 -8.09 -13.70 -2.54
N LYS A 55 -8.22 -14.23 -1.31
CA LYS A 55 -9.34 -13.94 -0.43
C LYS A 55 -8.93 -12.90 0.61
N ILE A 56 -9.43 -11.67 0.46
CA ILE A 56 -9.28 -10.63 1.50
C ILE A 56 -9.99 -11.13 2.78
N PRO A 57 -9.29 -11.21 3.92
CA PRO A 57 -9.95 -11.58 5.17
C PRO A 57 -10.98 -10.51 5.56
N GLY A 58 -12.14 -10.95 6.03
CA GLY A 58 -13.25 -10.05 6.38
C GLY A 58 -12.90 -9.04 7.48
N GLY A 59 -13.68 -7.96 7.54
CA GLY A 59 -13.52 -6.87 8.50
C GLY A 59 -12.72 -5.69 7.95
N LEU A 60 -12.67 -4.61 8.74
CA LEU A 60 -11.89 -3.41 8.48
C LEU A 60 -10.56 -3.46 9.24
N TYR A 61 -9.61 -2.61 8.84
CA TYR A 61 -8.24 -2.60 9.34
C TYR A 61 -7.86 -1.24 9.90
N ASP A 62 -7.11 -1.25 11.00
CA ASP A 62 -6.50 -0.06 11.60
C ASP A 62 -5.32 0.42 10.75
N THR A 63 -4.52 -0.54 10.27
CA THR A 63 -3.35 -0.28 9.43
C THR A 63 -3.37 -1.16 8.19
N ILE A 64 -3.10 -0.58 7.01
CA ILE A 64 -2.88 -1.35 5.77
C ILE A 64 -1.52 -0.98 5.17
N THR A 65 -0.71 -1.97 4.78
CA THR A 65 0.50 -1.73 3.98
C THR A 65 0.26 -2.16 2.53
N CYS A 66 0.86 -1.44 1.58
CA CYS A 66 0.82 -1.78 0.17
C CYS A 66 2.22 -1.52 -0.40
N THR A 67 3.04 -2.56 -0.39
CA THR A 67 4.48 -2.45 -0.66
C THR A 67 4.79 -2.78 -2.12
N TYR A 68 5.19 -1.76 -2.89
CA TYR A 68 5.63 -1.84 -4.30
C TYR A 68 4.59 -2.33 -5.31
N VAL A 69 3.35 -2.62 -4.89
CA VAL A 69 2.25 -3.04 -5.77
C VAL A 69 1.96 -1.98 -6.83
N LEU A 70 1.91 -0.70 -6.44
CA LEU A 70 1.60 0.39 -7.36
C LEU A 70 2.67 0.56 -8.46
N ASN A 71 3.90 0.11 -8.22
CA ASN A 71 4.96 0.18 -9.23
C ASN A 71 4.74 -0.81 -10.37
N VAL A 72 3.92 -1.86 -10.22
CA VAL A 72 3.79 -2.94 -11.21
C VAL A 72 2.44 -2.98 -11.93
N VAL A 73 1.59 -1.98 -11.70
CA VAL A 73 0.24 -1.90 -12.27
C VAL A 73 0.00 -0.59 -13.02
N PRO A 74 -0.79 -0.60 -14.12
CA PRO A 74 -1.15 0.60 -14.86
C PRO A 74 -1.93 1.62 -14.01
N ILE A 75 -1.99 2.88 -14.47
CA ILE A 75 -2.66 3.97 -13.73
C ILE A 75 -4.12 3.68 -13.37
N GLN A 76 -4.86 3.01 -14.26
CA GLN A 76 -6.27 2.71 -14.01
C GLN A 76 -6.44 1.70 -12.87
N GLU A 77 -5.60 0.69 -12.82
CA GLU A 77 -5.60 -0.31 -11.75
C GLU A 77 -5.09 0.28 -10.42
N ARG A 78 -4.12 1.21 -10.47
CA ARG A 78 -3.69 1.96 -9.27
C ARG A 78 -4.86 2.66 -8.60
N ARG A 79 -5.72 3.36 -9.36
CA ARG A 79 -6.88 4.06 -8.79
C ARG A 79 -7.82 3.09 -8.05
N ASN A 80 -8.08 1.93 -8.64
CA ASN A 80 -8.92 0.90 -8.02
C ASN A 80 -8.29 0.38 -6.72
N ILE A 81 -6.98 0.11 -6.71
CA ILE A 81 -6.26 -0.33 -5.52
C ILE A 81 -6.34 0.72 -4.42
N LEU A 82 -6.05 1.98 -4.73
CA LEU A 82 -6.12 3.09 -3.79
C LEU A 82 -7.51 3.23 -3.15
N GLN A 83 -8.57 3.16 -3.97
CA GLN A 83 -9.96 3.21 -3.49
C GLN A 83 -10.31 1.98 -2.63
N ASN A 84 -9.90 0.78 -3.03
CA ASN A 84 -10.19 -0.45 -2.30
C ASN A 84 -9.51 -0.44 -0.93
N VAL A 85 -8.24 -0.03 -0.86
CA VAL A 85 -7.50 0.13 0.41
C VAL A 85 -8.21 1.13 1.31
N SER A 86 -8.64 2.28 0.80
CA SER A 86 -9.40 3.27 1.58
C SER A 86 -10.71 2.72 2.16
N LYS A 87 -11.46 1.92 1.37
CA LYS A 87 -12.70 1.28 1.83
C LYS A 87 -12.46 0.28 2.96
N LEU A 88 -11.33 -0.42 2.95
CA LEU A 88 -10.95 -1.43 3.95
C LEU A 88 -10.44 -0.84 5.27
N LEU A 89 -10.14 0.45 5.33
CA LEU A 89 -9.73 1.11 6.57
C LEU A 89 -10.93 1.35 7.51
N VAL A 90 -10.69 1.21 8.81
CA VAL A 90 -11.56 1.80 9.84
C VAL A 90 -11.52 3.32 9.78
N ASN A 91 -12.48 3.95 10.44
CA ASN A 91 -12.45 5.38 10.72
C ASN A 91 -11.16 5.77 11.48
N ASN A 92 -10.44 6.78 11.00
CA ASN A 92 -9.11 7.18 11.46
C ASN A 92 -7.98 6.16 11.24
N GLY A 93 -8.22 5.07 10.51
CA GLY A 93 -7.17 4.13 10.11
C GLY A 93 -6.20 4.73 9.09
N SER A 94 -4.99 4.17 9.02
CA SER A 94 -3.93 4.60 8.10
C SER A 94 -3.54 3.51 7.10
N ALA A 95 -3.30 3.90 5.86
CA ALA A 95 -2.67 3.05 4.86
C ALA A 95 -1.31 3.61 4.44
N TYR A 96 -0.32 2.73 4.31
CA TYR A 96 1.05 3.06 3.94
C TYR A 96 1.41 2.43 2.59
N PHE A 97 1.64 3.28 1.59
CA PHE A 97 2.04 2.88 0.24
C PHE A 97 3.53 3.09 0.07
N ALA A 98 4.29 2.00 -0.02
CA ALA A 98 5.71 2.07 -0.32
C ALA A 98 5.93 1.96 -1.83
N VAL A 99 6.64 2.91 -2.43
CA VAL A 99 6.94 2.93 -3.87
C VAL A 99 8.44 3.08 -4.12
N ARG A 100 8.90 2.51 -5.23
CA ARG A 100 10.32 2.57 -5.63
C ARG A 100 10.75 3.96 -6.08
N ARG A 101 11.99 4.33 -5.74
CA ARG A 101 12.72 5.52 -6.21
C ARG A 101 13.96 5.17 -7.03
N ASP A 102 14.44 3.94 -6.92
CA ASP A 102 15.55 3.37 -7.70
C ASP A 102 15.13 2.92 -9.12
N ILE A 103 14.19 3.66 -9.73
CA ILE A 103 13.71 3.45 -11.09
C ILE A 103 13.69 4.78 -11.85
N PRO A 104 13.98 4.81 -13.17
CA PRO A 104 13.87 6.03 -13.96
C PRO A 104 12.46 6.61 -13.92
N LYS A 105 12.31 7.94 -14.07
CA LYS A 105 10.99 8.60 -14.07
C LYS A 105 10.08 8.11 -15.20
N ILE A 106 10.65 7.73 -16.33
CA ILE A 106 9.90 7.11 -17.45
C ILE A 106 9.42 5.68 -17.12
N GLY A 107 9.93 5.08 -16.05
CA GLY A 107 9.77 3.66 -15.71
C GLY A 107 10.87 2.81 -16.35
N LYS A 108 10.76 1.49 -16.19
CA LYS A 108 11.66 0.52 -16.83
C LYS A 108 10.99 -0.84 -17.03
N PRO A 109 11.42 -1.66 -18.01
CA PRO A 109 11.06 -3.06 -18.06
C PRO A 109 11.48 -3.78 -16.76
N GLY A 110 10.56 -4.50 -16.14
CA GLY A 110 10.84 -5.46 -15.08
C GLY A 110 10.88 -6.88 -15.62
N ARG A 111 11.13 -7.86 -14.74
CA ARG A 111 11.25 -9.28 -15.13
C ARG A 111 10.01 -9.82 -15.84
N ASN A 112 8.81 -9.46 -15.37
CA ASN A 112 7.53 -10.00 -15.86
C ASN A 112 6.49 -8.90 -16.21
N CYS A 113 6.80 -7.64 -15.90
CA CYS A 113 5.91 -6.50 -16.15
C CYS A 113 6.73 -5.22 -16.20
N TYR A 114 6.16 -4.17 -16.81
CA TYR A 114 6.73 -2.84 -16.72
C TYR A 114 6.67 -2.31 -15.28
N GLN A 115 7.70 -1.59 -14.86
CA GLN A 115 7.75 -0.90 -13.58
C GLN A 115 7.59 0.61 -13.79
N TYR A 116 6.61 1.20 -13.10
CA TYR A 116 6.26 2.60 -13.19
C TYR A 116 6.88 3.40 -12.03
N TYR A 117 7.40 4.59 -12.33
CA TYR A 117 7.69 5.60 -11.33
C TYR A 117 6.38 6.15 -10.79
N VAL A 118 6.15 6.05 -9.47
CA VAL A 118 4.88 6.43 -8.84
C VAL A 118 5.11 7.62 -7.92
N ILE A 119 4.37 8.68 -8.16
CA ILE A 119 4.20 9.79 -7.23
C ILE A 119 2.72 9.78 -6.85
N LEU A 120 2.44 9.83 -5.54
CA LEU A 120 1.10 10.03 -5.02
C LEU A 120 1.01 11.47 -4.52
N GLU A 121 -0.04 12.17 -4.95
CA GLU A 121 -0.33 13.55 -4.55
C GLU A 121 -1.32 13.55 -3.39
N TYR A 122 -1.81 14.72 -2.97
CA TYR A 122 -2.87 14.80 -1.96
C TYR A 122 -4.05 13.86 -2.31
N PRO A 123 -4.63 13.11 -1.35
CA PRO A 123 -4.44 13.15 0.11
C PRO A 123 -3.30 12.28 0.66
N TYR A 124 -2.39 11.78 -0.18
CA TYR A 124 -1.30 10.89 0.23
C TYR A 124 -0.08 11.69 0.68
N LEU A 125 0.23 11.68 1.98
CA LEU A 125 1.35 12.43 2.56
C LEU A 125 2.64 11.61 2.48
N CYS A 126 3.69 12.16 1.88
CA CYS A 126 5.01 11.51 1.89
C CYS A 126 5.63 11.62 3.30
N ILE A 127 5.70 10.51 4.03
CA ILE A 127 6.23 10.47 5.41
C ILE A 127 7.68 9.98 5.47
N LYS A 128 8.17 9.35 4.40
CA LYS A 128 9.56 8.93 4.27
C LYS A 128 9.96 8.93 2.81
N GLU A 129 11.12 9.50 2.52
CA GLU A 129 11.76 9.39 1.22
C GLU A 129 13.25 9.06 1.39
N THR A 130 13.78 8.29 0.44
CA THR A 130 15.18 7.92 0.30
C THR A 130 15.51 7.84 -1.20
N SER A 131 16.78 7.61 -1.53
CA SER A 131 17.18 7.29 -2.91
C SER A 131 16.57 5.99 -3.46
N SER A 132 16.08 5.09 -2.59
CA SER A 132 15.61 3.76 -3.00
C SER A 132 14.09 3.59 -2.96
N TYR A 133 13.41 4.21 -1.99
CA TYR A 133 11.95 4.16 -1.85
C TYR A 133 11.38 5.41 -1.18
N ALA A 134 10.08 5.61 -1.36
CA ALA A 134 9.27 6.53 -0.59
C ALA A 134 8.07 5.81 0.04
N ILE A 135 7.58 6.30 1.18
CA ILE A 135 6.37 5.84 1.85
C ILE A 135 5.39 7.00 1.92
N TYR A 136 4.19 6.74 1.40
CA TYR A 136 3.06 7.66 1.46
C TYR A 136 2.00 7.15 2.45
N GLU A 137 1.51 8.02 3.31
CA GLU A 137 0.40 7.76 4.22
C GLU A 137 -0.92 8.30 3.65
N LEU A 138 -1.96 7.48 3.67
CA LEU A 138 -3.35 7.89 3.55
C LEU A 138 -4.02 7.69 4.91
N ARG A 139 -4.62 8.74 5.47
CA ARG A 139 -5.46 8.63 6.67
C ARG A 139 -6.93 8.73 6.29
N LYS A 140 -7.75 7.77 6.75
CA LYS A 140 -9.19 7.80 6.52
C LYS A 140 -9.84 8.79 7.49
N ASN A 141 -10.19 9.96 6.97
CA ASN A 141 -10.98 10.93 7.72
C ASN A 141 -12.39 10.39 7.92
N ASN A 142 -12.97 10.63 9.09
CA ASN A 142 -14.40 10.45 9.30
C ASN A 142 -15.12 11.33 8.30
N GLY A 143 -16.01 10.75 7.49
CA GLY A 143 -16.91 11.51 6.63
C GLY A 143 -17.87 12.34 7.48
N LYS A 144 -17.39 13.45 8.03
CA LYS A 144 -18.24 14.60 8.33
C LYS A 144 -18.31 15.37 7.03
N ASN A 145 -19.34 15.10 6.23
CA ASN A 145 -19.77 16.06 5.22
C ASN A 145 -19.99 17.39 5.96
N SER A 146 -19.23 18.41 5.58
CA SER A 146 -19.65 19.79 5.75
C SER A 146 -20.79 20.03 4.76
N ASP A 147 -21.97 19.51 5.09
CA ASP A 147 -23.22 20.09 4.59
C ASP A 147 -23.44 21.37 5.40
N THR A 148 -22.67 22.40 5.07
CA THR A 148 -23.04 23.75 5.47
C THR A 148 -24.24 24.10 4.59
N GLU A 149 -25.44 23.98 5.16
CA GLU A 149 -26.65 24.62 4.67
C GLU A 149 -26.32 26.08 4.35
N VAL A 150 -26.13 26.41 3.06
CA VAL A 150 -26.38 27.76 2.59
C VAL A 150 -27.89 27.85 2.42
N LYS A 151 -28.58 28.20 3.50
CA LYS A 151 -29.90 28.82 3.39
C LYS A 151 -29.65 30.26 2.96
N SER A 152 -29.95 30.55 1.70
CA SER A 152 -30.24 31.87 1.17
C SER A 152 -31.66 31.86 0.64
#